data_AF-A0A3B8P178-F1
#
_entry.id   AF-A0A3B8P178-F1
#
_cell.length_a   1.000
_cell.length_b   1.000
_cell.length_c   1.000
_cell.angle_alpha   90.00
_cell.angle_beta   90.00
_cell.angle_gamma   90.00
#
_symmetry.space_group_name_H-M   'P 1'
#
loop_
_entity.id
_entity.type
_entity.pdbx_description
1 polymer ?
#
loop_
_entity_poly.entity_id
_entity_poly.type
_entity_poly.pdbx_seq_one_letter_code
_entity_poly.pdbx_strand_id
1 'polypeptide(L)'
;ILWALARELRLLAGLAQQFSQGVPLDKAFSQARPPVWDKRRPLVSKALQRHSAQRWAQLLQDAQRIDAQIKGQAPGSPWTGLSRLALLMAGQR
;
A
#
# COMPACT_ATOMS: atom_id res chain seq x y z
N ILE A 1 6.24 -7.79 -11.33
CA ILE A 1 5.85 -8.06 -9.92
C ILE A 1 5.63 -6.76 -9.13
N LEU A 2 6.60 -5.83 -9.07
CA LEU A 2 6.46 -4.56 -8.33
C LEU A 2 5.15 -3.80 -8.62
N TRP A 3 4.76 -3.72 -9.89
CA TRP A 3 3.53 -3.02 -10.31
C TRP A 3 2.28 -3.47 -9.52
N ALA A 4 2.13 -4.78 -9.27
CA ALA A 4 0.99 -5.32 -8.53
C ALA A 4 1.01 -4.89 -7.05
N LEU A 5 2.18 -4.95 -6.40
CA LEU A 5 2.36 -4.50 -5.02
C LEU A 5 2.12 -2.99 -4.88
N ALA A 6 2.68 -2.20 -5.80
CA ALA A 6 2.49 -0.76 -5.83
C ALA A 6 1.02 -0.38 -6.02
N ARG A 7 0.26 -1.14 -6.83
CA ARG A 7 -1.18 -0.94 -6.99
C ARG A 7 -1.94 -1.15 -5.69
N GLU A 8 -1.68 -2.25 -4.97
CA GLU A 8 -2.33 -2.50 -3.68
C GLU A 8 -1.89 -1.49 -2.61
N LEU A 9 -0.62 -1.05 -2.61
CA LEU A 9 -0.13 0.00 -1.72
C LEU A 9 -0.82 1.34 -1.94
N ARG A 10 -1.05 1.76 -3.20
CA ARG A 10 -1.79 3.00 -3.48
C ARG A 10 -3.22 2.93 -2.95
N LEU A 11 -3.87 1.78 -3.12
CA LEU A 11 -5.21 1.55 -2.58
C LEU A 11 -5.22 1.67 -1.05
N LEU A 12 -4.33 0.94 -0.36
CA LEU A 12 -4.26 0.94 1.09
C LEU A 12 -3.85 2.29 1.67
N ALA A 13 -2.85 2.96 1.08
CA ALA A 13 -2.42 4.28 1.50
C ALA A 13 -3.52 5.32 1.31
N GLY A 14 -4.23 5.31 0.18
CA GLY A 14 -5.36 6.21 -0.06
C GLY A 14 -6.50 6.00 0.92
N LEU A 15 -6.89 4.74 1.15
CA LEU A 15 -7.96 4.40 2.10
C LEU A 15 -7.58 4.75 3.56
N ALA A 16 -6.35 4.43 3.97
CA ALA A 16 -5.86 4.76 5.31
C ALA A 16 -5.83 6.28 5.54
N GLN A 17 -5.42 7.04 4.52
CA GLN A 17 -5.38 8.49 4.57
C GLN A 17 -6.80 9.09 4.69
N GLN A 18 -7.76 8.64 3.88
CA GLN A 18 -9.15 9.08 3.98
C GLN A 18 -9.75 8.73 5.35
N PHE A 19 -9.50 7.52 5.83
CA PHE A 19 -9.96 7.10 7.15
C PHE A 19 -9.36 7.96 8.27
N SER A 20 -8.07 8.30 8.20
CA SER A 20 -7.44 9.21 9.17
C SER A 20 -8.00 10.63 9.15
N GLN A 21 -8.67 11.02 8.07
CA GLN A 21 -9.38 12.31 7.94
C GLN A 21 -10.85 12.23 8.41
N GLY A 22 -11.27 11.11 9.00
CA GLY A 22 -12.63 10.93 9.49
C GLY A 22 -13.64 10.46 8.44
N VAL A 23 -13.20 10.09 7.23
CA VAL A 23 -14.08 9.48 6.23
C VAL A 23 -14.38 8.04 6.66
N PRO A 24 -15.66 7.64 6.82
CA PRO A 24 -16.00 6.25 7.14
C PRO A 24 -15.49 5.28 6.08
N LEU A 25 -15.00 4.10 6.48
CA LEU A 25 -14.38 3.14 5.56
C LEU A 25 -15.31 2.70 4.42
N ASP A 26 -16.61 2.54 4.65
CA ASP A 26 -17.56 2.18 3.59
C ASP A 26 -17.67 3.27 2.50
N LYS A 27 -17.60 4.54 2.90
CA LYS A 27 -17.55 5.67 1.98
C LYS A 27 -16.21 5.70 1.25
N ALA A 28 -15.10 5.45 1.94
CA ALA A 28 -13.77 5.38 1.33
C ALA A 28 -13.68 4.24 0.29
N PHE A 29 -14.23 3.06 0.60
CA PHE A 29 -14.27 1.90 -0.29
C PHE A 29 -15.07 2.14 -1.57
N SER A 30 -16.20 2.83 -1.47
CA SER A 30 -17.03 3.18 -2.63
C SER A 30 -16.42 4.30 -3.48
N GLN A 31 -15.67 5.23 -2.87
CA GLN A 31 -14.96 6.31 -3.57
C GLN A 31 -13.66 5.87 -4.22
N ALA A 32 -13.06 4.77 -3.76
CA ALA A 32 -11.85 4.21 -4.36
C ALA A 32 -12.05 3.89 -5.85
N ARG A 33 -10.97 4.00 -6.64
CA ARG A 33 -10.98 3.71 -8.08
C ARG A 33 -9.94 2.64 -8.42
N PRO A 34 -10.35 1.43 -8.80
CA PRO A 34 -11.73 0.90 -8.79
C PRO A 34 -12.30 0.75 -7.36
N PRO A 35 -13.63 0.69 -7.19
CA PRO A 35 -14.25 0.49 -5.88
C PRO A 35 -13.82 -0.82 -5.22
N VAL A 36 -13.77 -0.82 -3.89
CA VAL A 36 -13.54 -2.05 -3.11
C VAL A 36 -14.86 -2.78 -2.94
N TRP A 37 -15.08 -3.78 -3.79
CA TRP A 37 -16.25 -4.66 -3.75
C TRP A 37 -16.34 -5.46 -2.44
N ASP A 38 -17.56 -5.84 -2.06
CA ASP A 38 -17.88 -6.45 -0.76
C ASP A 38 -17.00 -7.66 -0.42
N LYS A 39 -16.72 -8.52 -1.40
CA LYS A 39 -15.84 -9.69 -1.23
C LYS A 39 -14.42 -9.32 -0.77
N ARG A 40 -13.92 -8.13 -1.14
CA ARG A 40 -12.57 -7.66 -0.78
C ARG A 40 -12.55 -6.82 0.49
N ARG A 41 -13.69 -6.24 0.92
CA ARG A 41 -13.73 -5.34 2.08
C ARG A 41 -13.13 -5.96 3.35
N PRO A 42 -13.46 -7.20 3.77
CA PRO A 42 -12.88 -7.77 4.99
C PRO A 42 -11.36 -7.90 4.92
N LEU A 43 -10.83 -8.28 3.76
CA LEU A 43 -9.39 -8.44 3.53
C LEU A 43 -8.67 -7.08 3.56
N VAL A 44 -9.25 -6.07 2.90
CA VAL A 44 -8.69 -4.71 2.87
C VAL A 44 -8.76 -4.07 4.26
N SER A 45 -9.87 -4.20 4.99
CA SER A 45 -10.00 -3.73 6.37
C SER A 45 -8.96 -4.34 7.29
N LYS A 46 -8.74 -5.66 7.21
CA LYS A 46 -7.71 -6.34 8.00
C LYS A 46 -6.30 -5.86 7.64
N ALA A 47 -6.04 -5.58 6.37
CA ALA A 47 -4.77 -5.00 5.95
C ALA A 47 -4.60 -3.58 6.55
N LEU A 48 -5.61 -2.71 6.45
CA LEU A 48 -5.55 -1.34 6.96
C LEU A 48 -5.22 -1.27 8.45
N GLN A 49 -5.64 -2.26 9.26
CA GLN A 49 -5.33 -2.34 10.69
C GLN A 49 -3.85 -2.59 11.01
N ARG A 50 -3.03 -3.04 10.04
CA ARG A 50 -1.62 -3.38 10.29
C ARG A 50 -0.73 -2.18 10.52
N HIS A 51 -1.05 -1.05 9.90
CA HIS A 51 -0.18 0.13 9.82
C HIS A 51 -0.99 1.42 9.88
N SER A 52 -0.41 2.49 10.41
CA SER A 52 -0.99 3.82 10.35
C SER A 52 -1.01 4.37 8.92
N ALA A 53 -1.80 5.41 8.66
CA ALA A 53 -1.83 6.11 7.37
C ALA A 53 -0.43 6.60 6.95
N GLN A 54 0.33 7.17 7.87
CA GLN A 54 1.71 7.60 7.63
C GLN A 54 2.60 6.44 7.21
N ARG A 55 2.46 5.28 7.87
CA ARG A 55 3.26 4.10 7.55
C ARG A 55 2.90 3.51 6.19
N TRP A 56 1.62 3.49 5.81
CA TRP A 56 1.22 3.12 4.45
C TRP A 56 1.79 4.06 3.38
N ALA A 57 1.81 5.38 3.65
CA ALA A 57 2.42 6.35 2.76
C ALA A 57 3.93 6.14 2.60
N GLN A 58 4.65 5.81 3.68
CA GLN A 58 6.07 5.45 3.63
C GLN A 58 6.32 4.20 2.77
N LEU A 59 5.52 3.14 2.93
CA LEU A 59 5.66 1.92 2.13
C LEU A 59 5.41 2.19 0.63
N LEU A 60 4.51 3.12 0.30
CA LEU A 60 4.32 3.56 -1.08
C LEU A 60 5.55 4.29 -1.65
N GLN A 61 6.23 5.11 -0.84
CA GLN A 61 7.49 5.75 -1.22
C GLN A 61 8.62 4.71 -1.39
N ASP A 62 8.70 3.71 -0.52
CA ASP A 62 9.64 2.60 -0.66
C ASP A 62 9.42 1.86 -2.00
N ALA A 63 8.16 1.61 -2.38
CA ALA A 63 7.83 1.02 -3.67
C ALA A 63 8.27 1.91 -4.86
N GLN A 64 8.14 3.23 -4.76
CA GLN A 64 8.64 4.17 -5.77
C GLN A 64 10.18 4.12 -5.88
N ARG A 65 10.88 4.05 -4.74
CA ARG A 65 12.34 3.93 -4.74
C ARG A 65 12.80 2.63 -5.40
N ILE A 66 12.12 1.52 -5.13
CA ILE A 66 12.40 0.24 -5.77
C ILE A 66 12.14 0.33 -7.28
N ASP A 67 11.08 1.00 -7.72
CA ASP A 67 10.83 1.23 -9.16
C ASP A 67 11.99 2.00 -9.83
N ALA A 68 12.50 3.04 -9.16
CA ALA A 68 13.68 3.77 -9.62
C ALA A 68 14.93 2.86 -9.67
N GLN A 69 15.12 1.97 -8.70
CA GLN A 69 16.21 0.98 -8.73
C GLN A 69 16.07 0.00 -9.91
N ILE A 70 14.87 -0.49 -10.21
CA ILE A 70 14.60 -1.35 -11.36
C ILE A 70 14.96 -0.64 -12.67
N LYS A 71 14.66 0.67 -12.74
CA LYS A 71 14.96 1.52 -13.90
C LYS A 71 16.43 1.98 -13.98
N GLY A 72 17.28 1.61 -13.02
CA GLY A 72 18.66 2.09 -12.93
C GLY A 72 18.79 3.57 -12.54
N GLN A 73 17.71 4.18 -12.04
CA GLN A 73 17.64 5.60 -11.65
C GLN A 73 17.98 5.82 -10.16
N ALA A 74 18.16 4.75 -9.39
CA ALA A 74 18.57 4.80 -7.99
C ALA A 74 19.46 3.60 -7.63
N PRO A 75 20.42 3.76 -6.69
CA PRO A 75 21.26 2.65 -6.26
C PRO A 75 20.51 1.68 -5.33
N GLY A 76 20.93 0.41 -5.37
CA GLY A 76 20.45 -0.65 -4.47
C GLY A 76 20.07 -1.94 -5.19
N SER A 77 19.61 -2.93 -4.44
CA SER A 77 19.14 -4.22 -4.96
C SER A 77 17.61 -4.26 -5.02
N PRO A 78 16.99 -4.19 -6.22
CA PRO A 78 15.53 -4.21 -6.35
C PRO A 78 14.88 -5.45 -5.74
N TRP A 79 15.51 -6.62 -5.89
CA TRP A 79 14.99 -7.89 -5.36
C TRP A 79 15.00 -7.92 -3.83
N THR A 80 16.06 -7.43 -3.21
CA THR A 80 16.12 -7.29 -1.75
C THR A 80 15.07 -6.30 -1.25
N GLY A 81 14.92 -5.16 -1.95
CA GLY A 81 13.90 -4.15 -1.65
C GLY A 81 12.48 -4.71 -1.76
N LEU A 82 12.18 -5.46 -2.83
CA LEU A 82 10.88 -6.11 -3.03
C LEU A 82 10.55 -7.11 -1.92
N SER A 83 11.49 -7.98 -1.57
CA SER A 83 11.31 -8.97 -0.50
C SER A 83 11.03 -8.28 0.84
N ARG A 84 11.82 -7.24 1.17
CA ARG A 84 11.61 -6.45 2.39
C ARG A 84 10.26 -5.74 2.38
N LEU A 85 9.88 -5.12 1.26
CA LEU A 85 8.60 -4.43 1.13
C LEU A 85 7.42 -5.38 1.37
N ALA A 86 7.46 -6.59 0.81
CA ALA A 86 6.41 -7.59 0.99
C ALA A 86 6.25 -8.01 2.46
N LEU A 87 7.37 -8.21 3.19
CA LEU A 87 7.37 -8.52 4.62
C LEU A 87 6.80 -7.37 5.45
N LEU A 88 7.21 -6.13 5.16
CA LEU A 88 6.68 -4.95 5.84
C LEU A 88 5.17 -4.79 5.59
N MET A 89 4.68 -4.99 4.37
CA MET A 89 3.25 -4.99 4.05
C MET A 89 2.46 -6.08 4.81
N ALA A 90 3.10 -7.21 5.11
CA ALA A 90 2.51 -8.28 5.91
C ALA A 90 2.36 -7.93 7.40
N GLY A 91 2.98 -6.84 7.86
CA GLY A 91 2.94 -6.38 9.26
C GLY A 91 4.18 -6.78 10.07
N GLN A 92 5.23 -7.27 9.42
CA GLN A 92 6.50 -7.54 10.09
C GLN A 92 7.15 -6.22 10.53
N ARG A 93 7.59 -6.16 11.79
CA ARG A 93 8.34 -5.04 12.39
C ARG A 93 9.83 -5.32 12.30
#